data_AF-A0A957Q082-F1
#
_entry.id   AF-A0A957Q082-F1
#
_cell.length_a   1.000
_cell.length_b   1.000
_cell.length_c   1.000
_cell.angle_alpha   90.00
_cell.angle_beta   90.00
_cell.angle_gamma   90.00
#
_symmetry.space_group_name_H-M   'P 1'
#
loop_
_entity.id
_entity.type
_entity.pdbx_description
1 polymer ?
#
loop_
_entity_poly.entity_id
_entity_poly.type
_entity_poly.pdbx_seq_one_letter_code
_entity_poly.pdbx_strand_id
1 'polypeptide(L)' 'MILLAKLFVALVALEHLYFLYLEMFAWTTPRVRRIFGTTPDFAQASKALAANQGLYNGFLAAGLIWSIVHADP' A
#
# COMPACT_ATOMS: atom_id res chain seq x y z
N MET A 1 3.00 4.29 -26.44
CA MET A 1 2.19 3.39 -25.57
C MET A 1 2.92 2.96 -24.31
N ILE A 2 4.19 2.59 -24.39
CA ILE A 2 5.01 2.19 -23.23
C ILE A 2 5.10 3.27 -22.14
N LEU A 3 5.25 4.56 -22.50
CA LEU A 3 5.32 5.64 -21.51
C LEU A 3 4.03 5.74 -20.66
N LEU A 4 2.87 5.68 -21.32
CA LEU A 4 1.58 5.75 -20.64
C LEU A 4 1.36 4.54 -19.72
N ALA A 5 1.75 3.34 -20.17
CA ALA A 5 1.73 2.15 -19.34
C ALA A 5 2.63 2.30 -18.10
N LYS A 6 3.88 2.75 -18.27
CA LYS A 6 4.80 3.00 -17.15
C LYS A 6 4.27 4.04 -16.17
N LEU A 7 3.59 5.09 -16.66
CA LEU A 7 2.96 6.09 -15.80
C LEU A 7 1.85 5.48 -14.93
N PHE A 8 0.97 4.65 -15.51
CA PHE A 8 -0.08 3.97 -14.74
C PHE A 8 0.49 2.95 -13.77
N VAL A 9 1.53 2.18 -14.15
CA VAL A 9 2.21 1.27 -13.23
C VAL A 9 2.83 2.04 -12.05
N ALA A 10 3.44 3.20 -12.31
CA ALA A 10 4.00 4.05 -11.26
C ALA A 10 2.91 4.58 -10.32
N LEU A 11 1.76 4.99 -10.87
CA LEU A 11 0.61 5.43 -10.07
C LEU A 11 0.11 4.31 -9.14
N VAL A 12 -0.07 3.09 -9.65
CA VAL A 12 -0.49 1.93 -8.85
C VAL A 12 0.55 1.57 -7.78
N ALA A 13 1.84 1.65 -8.11
CA ALA A 13 2.90 1.45 -7.12
C ALA A 13 2.84 2.48 -5.97
N LEU A 14 2.53 3.75 -6.29
CA LEU A 14 2.35 4.79 -5.28
C LEU A 14 1.11 4.53 -4.40
N GLU A 15 0.01 4.05 -4.98
CA GLU A 15 -1.17 3.64 -4.22
C GLU A 15 -0.83 2.53 -3.22
N HIS A 16 -0.11 1.49 -3.64
CA HIS A 16 0.33 0.42 -2.74
C HIS A 16 1.25 0.93 -1.62
N LEU A 17 2.20 1.84 -1.91
CA LEU A 17 3.04 2.45 -0.88
C LEU A 17 2.21 3.28 0.12
N TYR A 18 1.20 4.00 -0.37
CA TYR A 18 0.28 4.74 0.47
C TYR A 18 -0.52 3.80 1.39
N PHE A 19 -1.10 2.71 0.86
CA PHE A 19 -1.81 1.71 1.67
C PHE A 19 -0.89 1.02 2.67
N LEU A 20 0.33 0.64 2.28
CA LEU A 20 1.35 0.12 3.19
C LEU A 20 1.52 1.06 4.39
N TYR A 21 1.68 2.36 4.14
CA TYR A 21 1.88 3.32 5.22
C TYR A 21 0.66 3.39 6.15
N LEU A 22 -0.54 3.46 5.58
CA LEU A 22 -1.77 3.51 6.35
C LEU A 22 -1.96 2.26 7.21
N GLU A 23 -1.68 1.09 6.67
CA GLU A 23 -1.97 -0.21 7.29
C GLU A 23 -0.90 -0.65 8.29
N MET A 24 0.39 -0.36 8.04
CA MET A 24 1.48 -0.75 8.95
C MET A 24 1.70 0.26 10.08
N PHE A 25 1.61 1.56 9.78
CA PHE A 25 2.04 2.60 10.72
C PHE A 25 0.88 3.43 11.28
N ALA A 26 -0.11 3.77 10.44
CA ALA A 26 -1.16 4.71 10.83
C ALA A 26 -2.53 4.06 11.15
N TRP A 27 -2.63 2.72 11.15
CA TRP A 27 -3.89 1.97 11.20
C TRP A 27 -4.81 2.36 12.35
N THR A 28 -4.23 2.59 13.54
CA THR A 28 -4.97 2.92 14.76
C THR A 28 -5.19 4.42 14.95
N THR A 29 -4.88 5.27 13.96
CA THR A 29 -5.13 6.72 14.06
C THR A 29 -6.60 7.05 13.78
N PRO A 30 -7.17 8.11 14.38
CA PRO A 30 -8.56 8.51 14.11
C PRO A 30 -8.85 8.78 12.63
N ARG A 31 -7.87 9.32 11.90
CA ARG A 31 -8.00 9.62 10.47
C ARG A 31 -8.12 8.35 9.64
N VAL A 32 -7.23 7.38 9.86
CA VAL A 32 -7.24 6.12 9.10
C VAL A 32 -8.47 5.29 9.44
N ARG A 33 -8.87 5.22 10.71
CA ARG A 33 -10.14 4.59 11.09
C ARG A 33 -11.35 5.19 10.36
N ARG A 34 -11.39 6.51 10.17
CA ARG A 34 -12.46 7.16 9.40
C ARG A 34 -12.42 6.79 7.91
N ILE A 35 -11.23 6.65 7.32
CA ILE A 35 -11.06 6.23 5.92
C ILE A 35 -11.54 4.81 5.71
N PHE A 36 -11.18 3.89 6.61
CA PHE A 36 -11.52 2.46 6.52
C PHE A 36 -12.83 2.08 7.21
N GLY A 37 -13.53 3.03 7.84
CA GLY A 37 -14.80 2.78 8.52
C GLY A 37 -14.69 1.86 9.74
N THR A 38 -13.57 1.88 10.47
CA THR A 38 -13.32 0.99 11.61
C THR A 38 -13.57 1.66 12.95
N THR A 39 -13.97 0.86 13.95
CA THR A 39 -14.05 1.32 15.35
C THR A 39 -12.66 1.31 16.01
N PRO A 40 -12.45 2.08 17.10
CA PRO A 40 -11.20 2.02 17.86
C PRO A 40 -10.82 0.60 18.30
N ASP A 41 -11.77 -0.16 18.84
CA ASP A 41 -11.53 -1.52 19.34
C ASP A 41 -11.16 -2.50 18.23
N PHE A 42 -11.88 -2.44 17.09
CA PHE A 42 -11.56 -3.27 15.93
C PHE A 42 -10.17 -2.93 15.37
N ALA A 43 -9.84 -1.64 15.24
CA ALA A 43 -8.53 -1.23 14.71
C ALA A 43 -7.38 -1.68 15.63
N GLN A 44 -7.57 -1.68 16.95
CA GLN A 44 -6.57 -2.22 17.88
C GLN A 44 -6.45 -3.74 17.76
N ALA A 45 -7.57 -4.46 17.77
CA ALA A 45 -7.59 -5.92 17.66
C ALA A 45 -7.01 -6.43 16.34
N SER A 46 -7.21 -5.71 15.24
CA SER A 46 -6.76 -6.07 13.89
C SER A 46 -5.39 -5.51 13.51
N LYS A 47 -4.69 -4.80 14.41
CA LYS A 47 -3.44 -4.09 14.07
C LYS A 47 -2.38 -4.97 13.41
N ALA A 48 -2.19 -6.19 13.91
CA ALA A 48 -1.22 -7.13 13.34
C ALA A 48 -1.65 -7.63 11.95
N LEU A 49 -2.95 -7.87 11.76
CA LEU A 49 -3.50 -8.26 10.46
C LEU A 49 -3.33 -7.14 9.44
N ALA A 50 -3.64 -5.89 9.81
CA ALA A 50 -3.43 -4.73 8.97
C ALA A 50 -1.95 -4.54 8.61
N ALA A 51 -1.03 -4.68 9.59
CA ALA A 51 0.40 -4.62 9.29
C ALA A 51 0.85 -5.69 8.28
N ASN A 52 0.27 -6.89 8.34
CA ASN A 52 0.52 -7.93 7.35
C ASN A 52 -0.04 -7.55 5.96
N GLN A 53 -1.24 -6.98 5.88
CA GLN A 53 -1.80 -6.44 4.63
C GLN A 53 -0.90 -5.35 4.03
N GLY A 54 -0.40 -4.45 4.87
CA GLY A 54 0.52 -3.40 4.43
C GLY A 54 1.86 -3.96 3.93
N LEU A 55 2.35 -5.05 4.51
CA LEU A 55 3.55 -5.73 4.02
C LEU A 55 3.32 -6.35 2.62
N TYR A 56 2.15 -6.96 2.36
CA TYR A 56 1.80 -7.42 1.02
C TYR A 56 1.78 -6.27 0.01
N ASN A 57 1.18 -5.13 0.37
CA ASN A 57 1.23 -3.91 -0.45
C ASN A 57 2.68 -3.49 -0.74
N GLY A 58 3.59 -3.60 0.23
CA GLY A 58 5.02 -3.34 0.04
C GLY A 58 5.68 -4.22 -1.00
N PHE A 59 5.42 -5.53 -0.96
CA PHE A 59 5.96 -6.45 -1.97
C PHE A 59 5.41 -6.17 -3.36
N LEU A 60 4.11 -5.85 -3.48
CA LEU A 60 3.50 -5.47 -4.75
C LEU A 60 4.14 -4.20 -5.31
N ALA A 61 4.27 -3.15 -4.48
CA ALA A 61 4.93 -1.91 -4.88
C ALA A 61 6.37 -2.16 -5.34
N ALA A 62 7.14 -2.97 -4.62
CA ALA A 62 8.51 -3.32 -4.99
C ALA A 62 8.60 -4.00 -6.35
N GLY A 63 7.71 -4.98 -6.63
CA GLY A 63 7.64 -5.65 -7.92
C GLY A 63 7.27 -4.71 -9.07
N LEU A 64 6.29 -3.83 -8.85
CA LEU A 64 5.87 -2.84 -9.86
C LEU A 64 7.00 -1.84 -10.16
N ILE A 65 7.66 -1.30 -9.13
CA ILE A 65 8.81 -0.40 -9.30
C ILE A 65 9.92 -1.11 -10.07
N TRP A 66 10.25 -2.35 -9.68
CA TRP A 66 11.25 -3.16 -10.37
C TRP A 66 10.95 -3.29 -11.87
N SER A 67 9.70 -3.58 -12.23
CA SER A 67 9.27 -3.71 -13.64
C SER A 67 9.47 -2.44 -14.48
N ILE A 68 9.51 -1.26 -13.85
CA ILE A 68 9.70 0.01 -14.56
C ILE A 68 11.19 0.31 -14.78
N VAL A 69 12.01 0.01 -13.77
CA VAL A 69 13.42 0.43 -13.68
C VAL A 69 14.41 -0.61 -14.17
N HIS A 70 14.06 -1.90 -14.08
CA HIS A 70 14.92 -2.97 -14.57
C HIS A 70 14.87 -3.00 -16.11
N ALA A 71 16.03 -3.16 -16.73
CA ALA A 71 16.11 -3.32 -18.17
C ALA A 71 15.51 -4.67 -18.57
N ASP A 72 14.83 -4.72 -19.72
CA ASP A 72 14.54 -6.01 -20.33
C ASP A 72 15.87 -6.72 -20.64
N PRO A 73 15.99 -8.02 -20.35
CA PRO A 73 17.18 -8.79 -20.65
C PRO A 73 17.51 -8.85 -22.14
#